data_AF-A4WHF7-F1
#
_entry.id   AF-A4WHF7-F1
#
_cell.length_a   1.000
_cell.length_b   1.000
_cell.length_c   1.000
_cell.angle_alpha   90.00
_cell.angle_beta   90.00
_cell.angle_gamma   90.00
#
_symmetry.space_group_name_H-M   'P 1'
#
loop_
_entity.id
_entity.type
_entity.pdbx_description
1 polymer ?
#
loop_
_entity_poly.entity_id
_entity_poly.type
_entity_poly.pdbx_seq_one_letter_code
_entity_poly.pdbx_strand_id
1 'polypeptide(L)' 'MEPDVSRAMLKRVEELEQLSAGIAEHHPYWPALHFNLALLRRLLEKWHDDFTQEEHEELVLLAEKVLDSVKRIQPRQ' A
#
# COMPACT_ATOMS: atom_id res chain seq x y z
N MET A 1 -13.11 6.94 24.80
CA MET A 1 -12.45 7.06 23.49
C MET A 1 -12.25 5.65 22.99
N GLU A 2 -12.92 5.27 21.91
CA GLU A 2 -12.49 4.07 21.19
C GLU A 2 -11.02 4.25 20.78
N PRO A 3 -10.18 3.22 20.91
CA PRO A 3 -8.83 3.29 20.38
C PRO A 3 -8.93 3.58 18.88
N ASP A 4 -8.20 4.60 18.44
CA ASP A 4 -8.16 5.00 17.04
C ASP A 4 -7.49 3.87 16.21
N VAL A 5 -8.33 2.95 15.73
CA VAL A 5 -7.90 1.74 15.00
C VAL A 5 -7.13 2.12 13.75
N SER A 6 -7.48 3.22 13.06
CA SER A 6 -6.78 3.64 11.86
C SER A 6 -5.38 4.16 12.17
N ARG A 7 -5.20 4.88 13.28
CA ARG A 7 -3.85 5.26 13.75
C ARG A 7 -2.98 4.06 14.12
N ALA A 8 -3.57 3.04 14.75
CA ALA A 8 -2.85 1.81 15.05
C ALA A 8 -2.46 1.06 13.77
N MET A 9 -3.36 0.99 12.78
CA MET A 9 -3.09 0.39 11.47
C MET A 9 -2.01 1.17 10.70
N LEU A 10 -2.05 2.50 10.69
CA LEU A 10 -1.08 3.34 10.00
C LEU A 10 0.33 3.06 10.52
N LYS A 11 0.49 2.99 11.85
CA LYS A 11 1.77 2.60 12.46
C LYS A 11 2.27 1.24 11.97
N ARG A 12 1.38 0.26 11.79
CA ARG A 12 1.78 -1.07 11.26
C ARG A 12 2.18 -1.01 9.80
N VAL A 13 1.52 -0.18 9.00
CA VAL A 13 1.93 0.05 7.60
C VAL A 13 3.33 0.68 7.56
N GLU A 14 3.60 1.69 8.40
CA GLU A 14 4.93 2.30 8.50
C GLU A 14 6.03 1.30 8.92
N GLU A 15 5.73 0.44 9.89
CA GLU A 15 6.64 -0.65 10.29
C GLU A 15 6.91 -1.62 9.13
N LEU A 16 5.89 -1.99 8.35
CA LEU A 16 6.02 -2.86 7.18
C LEU A 16 6.81 -2.19 6.05
N GLU A 17 6.60 -0.89 5.81
CA GLU A 17 7.38 -0.11 4.84
C GLU A 17 8.87 -0.12 5.19
N GLN A 18 9.21 0.12 6.46
CA GLN A 18 10.60 0.06 6.94
C GLN A 18 11.23 -1.33 6.77
N LEU A 19 10.49 -2.39 7.08
CA LEU A 19 10.95 -3.76 6.85
C LEU A 19 11.13 -4.05 5.35
N SER A 20 10.23 -3.54 4.51
CA SER A 20 10.27 -3.74 3.06
C SER A 20 11.43 -3.00 2.39
N ALA A 21 11.93 -1.91 2.99
CA ALA A 21 13.09 -1.17 2.48
C ALA A 21 14.38 -2.01 2.42
N GLY A 22 14.46 -3.09 3.19
CA GLY A 22 15.55 -4.06 3.12
C GLY A 22 15.43 -5.10 1.99
N ILE A 23 14.30 -5.13 1.27
CA ILE A 23 14.06 -6.07 0.19
C ILE A 23 14.61 -5.49 -1.12
N ALA A 24 15.40 -6.28 -1.84
CA ALA A 24 15.90 -5.89 -3.14
C ALA A 24 14.75 -5.64 -4.13
N GLU A 25 14.79 -4.51 -4.86
CA GLU A 25 13.73 -4.14 -5.82
C GLU A 25 13.53 -5.18 -6.93
N HIS A 26 14.56 -5.98 -7.22
CA HIS A 26 14.50 -7.07 -8.20
C HIS A 26 13.77 -8.33 -7.68
N HIS A 27 13.38 -8.38 -6.40
CA HIS A 27 12.63 -9.50 -5.86
C HIS A 27 11.24 -9.57 -6.52
N PRO A 28 10.78 -10.75 -6.97
CA PRO A 28 9.57 -10.87 -7.80
C PRO A 28 8.29 -10.35 -7.13
N TYR A 29 8.22 -10.36 -5.81
CA TYR A 29 7.07 -9.85 -5.04
C TYR A 29 7.24 -8.41 -4.57
N TRP A 30 8.41 -7.80 -4.76
CA TRP A 30 8.70 -6.45 -4.27
C TRP A 30 7.72 -5.40 -4.82
N PRO A 31 7.41 -5.36 -6.14
CA PRO A 31 6.48 -4.34 -6.65
C PRO A 31 5.08 -4.48 -6.06
N ALA A 32 4.60 -5.71 -5.88
CA ALA A 32 3.28 -5.96 -5.30
C ALA A 32 3.23 -5.53 -3.83
N LEU A 33 4.26 -5.85 -3.04
CA LEU A 33 4.35 -5.42 -1.65
C LEU A 33 4.42 -3.89 -1.55
N HIS A 34 5.30 -3.26 -2.31
CA HIS A 34 5.53 -1.82 -2.29
C HIS A 34 4.26 -1.02 -2.62
N PHE A 35 3.58 -1.33 -3.74
CA PHE A 35 2.38 -0.59 -4.12
C PHE A 35 1.18 -0.86 -3.21
N ASN A 36 1.08 -2.06 -2.62
CA ASN A 36 0.05 -2.32 -1.61
C ASN A 36 0.28 -1.49 -0.35
N LEU A 37 1.51 -1.41 0.15
CA LEU A 37 1.82 -0.61 1.34
C LEU A 37 1.54 0.88 1.10
N ALA A 38 1.95 1.41 -0.06
CA ALA A 38 1.65 2.79 -0.45
C ALA A 38 0.13 3.07 -0.52
N LEU A 39 -0.64 2.16 -1.12
CA LEU A 39 -2.10 2.26 -1.18
C LEU A 39 -2.73 2.24 0.21
N LEU A 40 -2.33 1.29 1.06
CA LEU A 40 -2.82 1.18 2.44
C LEU A 40 -2.49 2.41 3.27
N ARG A 41 -1.27 2.95 3.12
CA ARG A 41 -0.84 4.18 3.78
C ARG A 41 -1.77 5.33 3.43
N ARG A 42 -2.03 5.55 2.14
CA ARG A 42 -2.87 6.65 1.65
C ARG A 42 -4.30 6.57 2.18
N LEU A 43 -4.88 5.37 2.19
CA LEU A 43 -6.22 5.12 2.74
C LEU A 43 -6.29 5.42 4.25
N LEU A 44 -5.25 5.07 5.00
CA LEU A 44 -5.21 5.26 6.45
C LEU A 44 -4.91 6.70 6.86
N GLU A 45 -4.07 7.42 6.10
CA GLU A 45 -3.82 8.85 6.31
C GLU A 45 -5.09 9.70 6.14
N LYS A 46 -5.99 9.29 5.24
CA LYS A 46 -7.26 9.95 4.93
C LYS A 46 -8.47 9.27 5.58
N TRP A 47 -8.28 8.35 6.53
CA TRP A 47 -9.37 7.52 7.07
C TRP A 47 -10.56 8.32 7.66
N HIS A 48 -10.32 9.53 8.15
CA HIS A 48 -11.32 10.40 8.75
C HIS A 48 -11.56 11.70 7.94
N ASP A 49 -11.10 11.74 6.69
CA ASP A 49 -11.14 12.93 5.83
C ASP A 49 -11.55 12.51 4.40
N ASP A 50 -11.96 13.49 3.60
CA ASP A 50 -12.28 13.25 2.20
C ASP A 50 -11.02 13.31 1.33
N PHE A 51 -11.04 12.54 0.24
CA PHE A 51 -10.04 12.62 -0.82
C PHE A 51 -10.37 13.78 -1.75
N THR A 52 -9.37 14.58 -2.11
CA THR A 52 -9.51 15.46 -3.28
C THR A 52 -9.52 14.64 -4.57
N GLN A 53 -9.91 15.25 -5.68
CA GLN A 53 -9.87 14.61 -7.00
C GLN A 53 -8.47 14.07 -7.35
N GLU A 54 -7.43 14.85 -7.09
CA GLU A 54 -6.04 14.45 -7.37
C GLU A 54 -5.61 13.26 -6.51
N GLU A 55 -5.99 13.26 -5.23
CA GLU A 55 -5.67 12.16 -4.31
C GLU A 55 -6.45 10.88 -4.68
N HIS A 56 -7.69 11.03 -5.16
CA HIS A 56 -8.47 9.91 -5.68
C HIS A 56 -7.85 9.32 -6.96
N GLU A 57 -7.40 10.16 -7.89
CA GLU A 57 -6.67 9.72 -9.09
C GLU A 57 -5.37 8.98 -8.73
N GLU A 58 -4.65 9.45 -7.70
CA GLU A 58 -3.49 8.76 -7.14
C GLU A 58 -3.85 7.37 -6.60
N LEU A 59 -4.96 7.24 -5.85
CA LEU A 59 -5.44 5.93 -5.35
C LEU A 59 -5.71 4.95 -6.49
N VAL A 60 -6.37 5.43 -7.56
CA VAL A 60 -6.67 4.60 -8.74
C VAL A 60 -5.38 4.11 -9.38
N LEU A 61 -4.41 5.00 -9.58
CA LEU A 61 -3.10 4.64 -10.14
C LEU A 61 -2.36 3.61 -9.27
N LEU A 62 -2.41 3.77 -7.93
CA LEU A 62 -1.82 2.80 -7.01
C LEU A 62 -2.50 1.42 -7.11
N ALA A 63 -3.82 1.39 -7.20
CA ALA A 63 -4.59 0.16 -7.37
C ALA A 63 -4.26 -0.54 -8.70
N GLU A 64 -4.09 0.21 -9.80
CA GLU A 64 -3.67 -0.34 -11.09
C GLU A 64 -2.27 -0.96 -11.00
N LYS A 65 -1.33 -0.28 -10.34
CA LYS A 65 0.03 -0.82 -10.11
C LYS A 65 0.03 -2.08 -9.25
N VAL A 66 -0.84 -2.16 -8.24
CA VAL A 66 -1.07 -3.39 -7.48
C VAL A 66 -1.56 -4.51 -8.40
N LEU A 67 -2.59 -4.26 -9.21
CA LEU A 67 -3.11 -5.27 -10.13
C LEU A 67 -2.04 -5.75 -11.11
N ASP A 68 -1.28 -4.84 -11.71
CA ASP A 68 -0.26 -5.16 -12.69
C ASP A 68 0.93 -5.91 -12.09
N SER A 69 1.33 -5.58 -10.86
CA SER A 69 2.37 -6.31 -10.15
C SER A 69 1.93 -7.72 -9.77
N VAL A 70 0.68 -7.91 -9.33
CA VAL A 70 0.12 -9.24 -9.04
C VAL A 70 0.04 -10.11 -10.30
N LYS A 71 -0.37 -9.56 -11.46
CA LYS A 71 -0.40 -10.29 -12.74
C LYS A 71 0.98 -10.83 -13.17
N ARG A 72 2.07 -10.22 -12.72
CA ARG A 72 3.45 -10.66 -13.02
C ARG A 72 3.90 -11.83 -12.14
N ILE A 73 3.19 -12.10 -11.05
CA ILE A 73 3.47 -13.23 -10.16
C ILE A 73 2.94 -14.50 -10.83
N GLN A 74 3.84 -15.36 -11.31
CA GLN A 74 3.45 -16.61 -11.95
C GLN A 74 2.96 -17.62 -10.91
N PRO A 75 1.81 -18.28 -11.13
CA PRO A 75 1.39 -19.39 -10.29
C PRO A 75 2.33 -20.58 -10.49
N ARG A 76 2.54 -21.37 -9.43
CA ARG A 76 3.27 -22.64 -9.54
C ARG A 76 2.45 -23.59 -10.41
N GLN A 77 3.03 -24.08 -11.51
CA GLN A 77 2.44 -25.09 -12.39
C GLN A 77 2.43 -26.47 -11.72
#